data_AF-A0A1Z4BQG6-F1
#
_entry.id   AF-A0A1Z4BQG6-F1
#
_cell.length_a   1.000
_cell.length_b   1.000
_cell.length_c   1.000
_cell.angle_alpha   90.00
_cell.angle_beta   90.00
_cell.angle_gamma   90.00
#
_symmetry.space_group_name_H-M   'P 1'
#
loop_
_entity.id
_entity.type
_entity.pdbx_description
1 polymer ?
#
loop_
_entity_poly.entity_id
_entity_poly.type
_entity_poly.pdbx_seq_one_letter_code
_entity_poly.pdbx_strand_id
1 'polypeptide(L)'
;MPKMKKVLIILATALVVFACNGQTPKNKHTDTSTTPKTITEKEAIEAFKKQKHRFEIKGYKIYYNEQLMKLDSVTHFIKRIGEPSFNKRGQIVWGTIPIWGFRYSTMERFFIYFRPFFEGNRYFTEDSHDPTAKPLKQMPVIDGYMLVEGHPIHKDTTPKELSEILAPIYGDNFTNLMGTPTIVFELKEDQIKEIIPHWGADKAYDNIFIGFEFIRDPKTKEVKGLKSVEYSNFMM
;
A
#
# COMPACT_ATOMS: atom_id res chain seq x y z
N MET A 1 68.08 37.40 -14.69
CA MET A 1 66.60 37.34 -14.77
C MET A 1 66.08 36.51 -13.59
N PRO A 2 64.87 36.77 -13.05
CA PRO A 2 64.69 37.44 -11.75
C PRO A 2 64.05 36.61 -10.59
N LYS A 3 64.12 37.18 -9.37
CA LYS A 3 63.16 37.17 -8.22
C LYS A 3 62.90 35.85 -7.45
N MET A 4 63.20 35.76 -6.13
CA MET A 4 62.38 36.18 -4.96
C MET A 4 60.93 35.61 -4.99
N LYS A 5 60.34 34.94 -3.98
CA LYS A 5 60.14 35.33 -2.56
C LYS A 5 59.32 34.25 -1.82
N LYS A 6 59.58 34.12 -0.51
CA LYS A 6 58.70 33.82 0.67
C LYS A 6 57.23 33.40 0.45
N VAL A 7 56.74 32.50 1.34
CA VAL A 7 55.47 32.47 2.13
C VAL A 7 55.39 31.04 2.71
N LEU A 8 55.64 30.68 3.98
CA LEU A 8 55.19 31.10 5.32
C LEU A 8 53.66 30.95 5.54
N ILE A 9 53.26 30.33 6.67
CA ILE A 9 51.96 30.46 7.39
C ILE A 9 50.75 29.70 6.77
N ILE A 10 49.76 29.09 7.44
CA ILE A 10 49.32 28.73 8.83
C ILE A 10 48.13 27.73 8.57
N LEU A 11 47.84 26.70 9.38
CA LEU A 11 46.67 26.70 10.27
C LEU A 11 46.76 25.53 11.26
N ALA A 12 47.27 25.85 12.44
CA ALA A 12 46.94 25.15 13.68
C ALA A 12 45.81 25.92 14.37
N THR A 13 44.97 25.16 15.08
CA THR A 13 44.17 25.55 16.26
C THR A 13 43.14 26.67 16.12
N ALA A 14 41.86 26.33 16.32
CA ALA A 14 41.01 27.00 17.32
C ALA A 14 39.69 26.24 17.53
N LEU A 15 39.70 25.28 18.47
CA LEU A 15 38.62 25.23 19.45
C LEU A 15 38.80 26.47 20.35
N VAL A 16 37.72 27.18 20.63
CA VAL A 16 37.37 27.84 21.91
C VAL A 16 36.42 29.02 21.61
N VAL A 17 35.14 28.77 21.90
CA VAL A 17 34.25 29.59 22.72
C VAL A 17 34.49 31.10 22.69
N PHE A 18 33.57 31.83 22.07
CA PHE A 18 33.09 33.11 22.61
C PHE A 18 31.62 32.95 22.99
N ALA A 19 31.38 32.96 24.30
CA ALA A 19 30.10 33.24 24.92
C ALA A 19 29.94 34.77 25.09
N CYS A 20 28.69 35.24 25.02
CA CYS A 20 28.14 36.52 25.52
C CYS A 20 28.72 37.81 24.87
N ASN A 21 27.96 38.77 24.33
CA ASN A 21 26.63 39.27 24.63
C ASN A 21 26.16 40.14 23.44
N GLY A 22 24.89 40.06 23.10
CA GLY A 22 24.29 40.95 22.10
C GLY A 22 22.79 40.74 21.95
N GLN A 23 22.03 41.27 22.90
CA GLN A 23 20.63 41.73 22.81
C GLN A 23 19.68 41.01 21.83
N THR A 24 18.68 40.34 22.40
CA THR A 24 17.41 39.93 21.75
C THR A 24 16.80 41.03 20.88
N PRO A 25 16.28 40.63 19.70
CA PRO A 25 14.92 40.98 19.32
C PRO A 25 14.06 39.72 19.35
N LYS A 26 12.90 39.83 20.01
CA LYS A 26 11.81 38.87 19.97
C LYS A 26 11.46 38.53 18.52
N ASN A 27 11.67 37.30 18.10
CA ASN A 27 10.82 36.68 17.08
C ASN A 27 10.67 35.19 17.37
N LYS A 28 9.42 34.80 17.59
CA LYS A 28 8.99 33.40 17.70
C LYS A 28 9.35 32.70 16.39
N HIS A 29 10.36 31.85 16.40
CA HIS A 29 10.41 30.74 15.47
C HIS A 29 10.43 29.47 16.30
N THR A 30 9.26 28.83 16.33
CA THR A 30 9.04 27.49 16.84
C THR A 30 9.99 26.54 16.15
N ASP A 31 11.03 26.12 16.85
CA ASP A 31 11.77 24.90 16.55
C ASP A 31 10.78 23.74 16.51
N THR A 32 10.46 23.29 15.31
CA THR A 32 9.85 21.97 15.05
C THR A 32 10.69 21.26 14.00
N SER A 33 12.00 21.15 14.26
CA SER A 33 12.80 20.07 13.68
C SER A 33 12.42 18.76 14.37
N THR A 34 11.24 18.26 14.02
CA THR A 34 10.82 16.91 14.42
C THR A 34 11.38 16.00 13.35
N THR A 35 12.57 15.45 13.57
CA THR A 35 13.02 14.30 12.80
C THR A 35 11.91 13.25 12.91
N PRO A 36 11.30 12.78 11.81
CA PRO A 36 10.22 11.80 11.89
C PRO A 36 10.74 10.59 12.65
N LYS A 37 10.09 10.26 13.77
CA LYS A 37 10.49 9.10 14.58
C LYS A 37 10.27 7.86 13.71
N THR A 38 11.36 7.21 13.27
CA THR A 38 11.29 5.94 12.55
C THR A 38 10.64 4.91 13.46
N ILE A 39 9.42 4.50 13.13
CA ILE A 39 8.68 3.47 13.87
C ILE A 39 9.41 2.14 13.68
N THR A 40 9.65 1.41 14.78
CA THR A 40 10.24 0.07 14.71
C THR A 40 9.23 -0.96 14.19
N GLU A 41 9.71 -2.05 13.60
CA GLU A 41 8.85 -3.15 13.13
C GLU A 41 7.92 -3.68 14.23
N LYS A 42 8.44 -3.81 15.46
CA LYS A 42 7.65 -4.21 16.63
C LYS A 42 6.52 -3.23 16.92
N GLU A 43 6.78 -1.93 16.87
CA GLU A 43 5.74 -0.90 17.06
C GLU A 43 4.70 -0.92 15.94
N ALA A 44 5.13 -1.14 14.69
CA ALA A 44 4.23 -1.28 13.55
C ALA A 44 3.30 -2.50 13.67
N ILE A 45 3.82 -3.64 14.12
CA ILE A 45 3.03 -4.84 14.39
C ILE A 45 2.03 -4.61 15.54
N GLU A 46 2.44 -3.91 16.60
CA GLU A 46 1.53 -3.57 17.71
C GLU A 46 0.44 -2.56 17.28
N ALA A 47 0.76 -1.64 16.37
CA ALA A 47 -0.23 -0.75 15.75
C ALA A 47 -1.20 -1.56 14.87
N PHE A 48 -0.68 -2.48 14.05
CA PHE A 48 -1.48 -3.38 13.23
C PHE A 48 -2.51 -4.16 14.06
N LYS A 49 -2.10 -4.76 15.18
CA LYS A 49 -3.01 -5.52 16.06
C LYS A 49 -4.17 -4.68 16.60
N LYS A 50 -3.96 -3.39 16.81
CA LYS A 50 -4.96 -2.45 17.36
C LYS A 50 -5.89 -1.88 16.30
N GLN A 51 -5.53 -1.95 15.02
CA GLN A 51 -6.34 -1.36 13.95
C GLN A 51 -7.63 -2.18 13.72
N LYS A 52 -8.70 -1.49 13.32
CA LYS A 52 -10.03 -2.10 13.08
C LYS A 52 -10.05 -3.06 11.89
N HIS A 53 -9.33 -2.72 10.83
CA HIS A 53 -9.32 -3.43 9.56
C HIS A 53 -7.95 -4.05 9.30
N ARG A 54 -7.71 -5.28 9.76
CA ARG A 54 -6.42 -5.96 9.62
C ARG A 54 -6.41 -6.82 8.36
N PHE A 55 -5.47 -6.52 7.46
CA PHE A 55 -5.21 -7.36 6.29
C PHE A 55 -3.82 -7.98 6.39
N GLU A 56 -3.74 -9.27 6.09
CA GLU A 56 -2.48 -10.02 6.12
C GLU A 56 -2.39 -10.94 4.90
N ILE A 57 -1.27 -10.88 4.20
CA ILE A 57 -0.91 -11.77 3.10
C ILE A 57 0.02 -12.86 3.63
N LYS A 58 -0.34 -14.12 3.36
CA LYS A 58 0.48 -15.31 3.63
C LYS A 58 0.45 -16.23 2.40
N GLY A 59 1.55 -16.31 1.69
CA GLY A 59 1.64 -16.90 0.36
C GLY A 59 0.61 -16.27 -0.58
N TYR A 60 -0.17 -17.12 -1.25
CA TYR A 60 -1.25 -16.72 -2.15
C TYR A 60 -2.54 -16.30 -1.44
N LYS A 61 -2.57 -16.26 -0.10
CA LYS A 61 -3.79 -16.06 0.69
C LYS A 61 -3.86 -14.65 1.28
N ILE A 62 -5.06 -14.07 1.29
CA ILE A 62 -5.35 -12.84 2.02
C ILE A 62 -6.29 -13.15 3.19
N TYR A 63 -5.96 -12.61 4.36
CA TYR A 63 -6.80 -12.67 5.54
C TYR A 63 -7.31 -11.28 5.89
N TYR A 64 -8.59 -11.17 6.20
CA TYR A 64 -9.20 -9.98 6.80
C TYR A 64 -9.64 -10.29 8.22
N ASN A 65 -9.07 -9.62 9.22
CA ASN A 65 -9.31 -9.90 10.64
C ASN A 65 -9.25 -11.41 10.94
N GLU A 66 -8.17 -12.07 10.52
CA GLU A 66 -7.89 -13.51 10.67
C GLU A 66 -8.77 -14.44 9.81
N GLN A 67 -9.71 -13.90 9.06
CA GLN A 67 -10.59 -14.68 8.19
C GLN A 67 -10.05 -14.74 6.76
N LEU A 68 -9.87 -15.95 6.22
CA LEU A 68 -9.44 -16.16 4.85
C LEU A 68 -10.46 -15.57 3.86
N MET A 69 -9.97 -14.66 3.02
CA MET A 69 -10.69 -14.04 1.93
C MET A 69 -10.60 -14.91 0.69
N LYS A 70 -11.73 -15.45 0.26
CA LYS A 70 -11.85 -16.37 -0.87
C LYS A 70 -12.45 -15.64 -2.07
N LEU A 71 -12.01 -15.97 -3.28
CA LEU A 71 -12.64 -15.52 -4.52
C LEU A 71 -13.83 -16.45 -4.86
N ASP A 72 -14.72 -16.65 -3.87
CA ASP A 72 -15.85 -17.58 -3.95
C ASP A 72 -17.13 -16.89 -4.45
N SER A 73 -18.26 -17.60 -4.42
CA SER A 73 -19.55 -17.03 -4.82
C SER A 73 -19.82 -15.72 -4.06
N VAL A 74 -20.40 -14.72 -4.74
CA VAL A 74 -20.68 -13.40 -4.15
C VAL A 74 -21.48 -13.51 -2.85
N THR A 75 -22.43 -14.44 -2.78
CA THR A 75 -23.23 -14.71 -1.57
C THR A 75 -22.38 -15.15 -0.38
N HIS A 76 -21.46 -16.11 -0.57
CA HIS A 76 -20.56 -16.54 0.49
C HIS A 76 -19.60 -15.43 0.92
N PHE A 77 -19.13 -14.62 -0.02
CA PHE A 77 -18.30 -13.46 0.28
C PHE A 77 -19.05 -12.42 1.12
N ILE A 78 -20.26 -12.04 0.73
CA ILE A 78 -21.10 -11.11 1.51
C ILE A 78 -21.41 -11.67 2.89
N LYS A 79 -21.75 -12.96 3.00
CA LYS A 79 -21.98 -13.60 4.31
C LYS A 79 -20.74 -13.54 5.22
N ARG A 80 -19.55 -13.56 4.63
CA ARG A 80 -18.26 -13.51 5.33
C ARG A 80 -17.96 -12.12 5.90
N ILE A 81 -18.10 -11.09 5.07
CA ILE A 81 -17.59 -9.74 5.38
C ILE A 81 -18.68 -8.66 5.56
N GLY A 82 -19.95 -9.03 5.41
CA GLY A 82 -21.11 -8.17 5.59
C GLY A 82 -21.67 -7.60 4.28
N GLU A 83 -22.79 -6.89 4.40
CA GLU A 83 -23.50 -6.31 3.26
C GLU A 83 -22.73 -5.13 2.63
N PRO A 84 -22.62 -5.09 1.30
CA PRO A 84 -22.00 -3.96 0.59
C PRO A 84 -22.93 -2.74 0.58
N SER A 85 -22.36 -1.55 0.51
CA SER A 85 -23.11 -0.30 0.28
C SER A 85 -23.56 -0.15 -1.18
N PHE A 86 -22.91 -0.87 -2.10
CA PHE A 86 -23.25 -0.90 -3.52
C PHE A 86 -22.97 -2.28 -4.11
N ASN A 87 -23.89 -2.82 -4.91
CA ASN A 87 -23.72 -4.12 -5.57
C ASN A 87 -24.50 -4.18 -6.89
N LYS A 88 -23.97 -3.58 -7.97
CA LYS A 88 -24.59 -3.55 -9.30
C LYS A 88 -23.53 -3.46 -10.40
N ARG A 89 -23.90 -3.81 -11.64
CA ARG A 89 -23.06 -3.63 -12.85
C ARG A 89 -21.65 -4.22 -12.73
N GLY A 90 -21.55 -5.42 -12.18
CA GLY A 90 -20.28 -6.11 -11.99
C GLY A 90 -19.38 -5.52 -10.90
N GLN A 91 -19.82 -4.50 -10.18
CA GLN A 91 -19.08 -3.87 -9.10
C GLN A 91 -19.78 -4.07 -7.75
N ILE A 92 -18.96 -4.17 -6.72
CA ILE A 92 -19.41 -4.31 -5.34
C ILE A 92 -18.51 -3.51 -4.41
N VAL A 93 -19.07 -2.60 -3.61
CA VAL A 93 -18.32 -1.66 -2.76
C VAL A 93 -18.85 -1.76 -1.35
N TRP A 94 -17.95 -1.78 -0.37
CA TRP A 94 -18.33 -1.72 1.03
C TRP A 94 -18.09 -0.34 1.62
N GLY A 95 -19.08 0.19 2.34
CA GLY A 95 -18.93 1.42 3.12
C GLY A 95 -18.34 1.18 4.52
N THR A 96 -18.10 -0.08 4.88
CA THR A 96 -17.74 -0.49 6.24
C THR A 96 -16.36 -1.14 6.34
N ILE A 97 -15.76 -1.52 5.20
CA ILE A 97 -14.44 -2.13 5.09
C ILE A 97 -13.73 -1.55 3.86
N PRO A 98 -12.38 -1.52 3.82
CA PRO A 98 -11.64 -0.85 2.75
C PRO A 98 -11.52 -1.72 1.49
N ILE A 99 -12.64 -2.28 1.03
CA ILE A 99 -12.70 -3.21 -0.11
C ILE A 99 -13.65 -2.69 -1.19
N TRP A 100 -13.13 -2.64 -2.42
CA TRP A 100 -13.92 -2.57 -3.65
C TRP A 100 -13.65 -3.83 -4.47
N GLY A 101 -14.68 -4.47 -4.98
CA GLY A 101 -14.55 -5.69 -5.78
C GLY A 101 -15.27 -5.63 -7.11
N PHE A 102 -14.88 -6.57 -7.98
CA PHE A 102 -15.58 -6.91 -9.21
C PHE A 102 -16.14 -8.32 -9.09
N ARG A 103 -17.35 -8.49 -9.62
CA ARG A 103 -18.12 -9.70 -9.44
C ARG A 103 -18.98 -10.05 -10.65
N TYR A 104 -19.11 -11.35 -10.89
CA TYR A 104 -20.18 -11.93 -11.71
C TYR A 104 -21.03 -12.85 -10.82
N SER A 105 -20.90 -14.17 -10.98
CA SER A 105 -21.44 -15.18 -10.05
C SER A 105 -20.53 -15.39 -8.84
N THR A 106 -19.22 -15.16 -9.03
CA THR A 106 -18.18 -15.18 -7.99
C THR A 106 -17.56 -13.79 -7.83
N MET A 107 -16.81 -13.64 -6.74
CA MET A 107 -15.83 -12.56 -6.61
C MET A 107 -14.67 -12.87 -7.53
N GLU A 108 -14.49 -12.07 -8.57
CA GLU A 108 -13.42 -12.25 -9.55
C GLU A 108 -12.12 -11.59 -9.05
N ARG A 109 -12.26 -10.42 -8.41
CA ARG A 109 -11.16 -9.71 -7.79
C ARG A 109 -11.64 -8.69 -6.77
N PHE A 110 -10.73 -8.26 -5.92
CA PHE A 110 -10.96 -7.11 -5.05
C PHE A 110 -9.69 -6.32 -4.77
N PHE A 111 -9.89 -5.07 -4.39
CA PHE A 111 -8.87 -4.07 -4.09
C PHE A 111 -8.99 -3.67 -2.64
N ILE A 112 -7.86 -3.69 -1.93
CA ILE A 112 -7.73 -3.23 -0.54
C ILE A 112 -7.06 -1.85 -0.56
N TYR A 113 -7.72 -0.82 -0.06
CA TYR A 113 -7.26 0.57 -0.20
C TYR A 113 -6.48 1.08 1.00
N PHE A 114 -5.32 1.69 0.76
CA PHE A 114 -4.51 2.44 1.73
C PHE A 114 -4.78 3.95 1.68
N ARG A 115 -5.17 4.43 0.50
CA ARG A 115 -5.47 5.84 0.24
C ARG A 115 -6.82 5.98 -0.46
N PRO A 116 -7.49 7.14 -0.37
CA PRO A 116 -8.78 7.33 -1.02
C PRO A 116 -8.67 7.05 -2.52
N PHE A 117 -9.64 6.30 -3.07
CA PHE A 117 -9.67 5.96 -4.50
C PHE A 117 -9.57 7.19 -5.41
N PHE A 118 -10.15 8.32 -4.97
CA PHE A 118 -10.19 9.58 -5.70
C PHE A 118 -8.92 10.42 -5.58
N GLU A 119 -8.01 10.08 -4.68
CA GLU A 119 -6.77 10.84 -4.50
C GLU A 119 -5.93 10.75 -5.78
N GLY A 120 -5.79 11.88 -6.49
CA GLY A 120 -5.09 11.96 -7.78
C GLY A 120 -5.91 11.50 -8.99
N ASN A 121 -7.16 11.07 -8.83
CA ASN A 121 -8.02 10.65 -9.95
C ASN A 121 -8.81 11.84 -10.54
N ARG A 122 -8.29 12.42 -11.63
CA ARG A 122 -8.90 13.58 -12.31
C ARG A 122 -10.26 13.31 -12.94
N TYR A 123 -10.66 12.05 -13.10
CA TYR A 123 -11.87 11.66 -13.83
C TYR A 123 -13.10 11.48 -12.95
N PHE A 124 -12.94 11.61 -11.63
CA PHE A 124 -14.04 11.45 -10.69
C PHE A 124 -14.19 12.72 -9.84
N THR A 125 -15.02 13.63 -10.33
CA THR A 125 -15.40 14.88 -9.64
C THR A 125 -16.57 14.65 -8.67
N GLU A 126 -16.99 15.70 -7.95
CA GLU A 126 -18.21 15.69 -7.12
C GLU A 126 -19.46 15.32 -7.92
N ASP A 127 -19.50 15.70 -9.19
CA ASP A 127 -20.63 15.50 -10.11
C ASP A 127 -20.56 14.20 -10.93
N SER A 128 -19.79 13.21 -10.50
CA SER A 128 -19.74 11.93 -11.21
C SER A 128 -21.11 11.26 -11.23
N HIS A 129 -21.66 11.04 -12.44
CA HIS A 129 -22.88 10.25 -12.65
C HIS A 129 -22.66 8.75 -12.45
N ASP A 130 -21.45 8.32 -12.08
CA ASP A 130 -21.18 6.92 -11.76
C ASP A 130 -21.82 6.55 -10.42
N PRO A 131 -22.77 5.59 -10.39
CA PRO A 131 -23.45 5.21 -9.16
C PRO A 131 -22.52 4.60 -8.09
N THR A 132 -21.29 4.21 -8.47
CA THR A 132 -20.25 3.72 -7.54
C THR A 132 -19.47 4.85 -6.88
N ALA A 133 -19.53 6.08 -7.41
CA ALA A 133 -18.71 7.20 -6.94
C ALA A 133 -18.97 7.54 -5.48
N LYS A 134 -20.23 7.67 -5.07
CA LYS A 134 -20.59 7.94 -3.67
C LYS A 134 -20.16 6.81 -2.72
N PRO A 135 -20.50 5.53 -2.99
CA PRO A 135 -20.00 4.39 -2.22
C PRO A 135 -18.47 4.38 -2.06
N LEU A 136 -17.72 4.59 -3.14
CA LEU A 136 -16.26 4.62 -3.12
C LEU A 136 -15.72 5.81 -2.30
N LYS A 137 -16.40 6.97 -2.33
CA LYS A 137 -15.97 8.16 -1.53
C LYS A 137 -16.13 7.92 -0.04
N GLN A 138 -17.10 7.09 0.33
CA GLN A 138 -17.43 6.78 1.72
C GLN A 138 -16.73 5.51 2.22
N MET A 139 -16.09 4.75 1.32
CA MET A 139 -15.34 3.55 1.66
C MET A 139 -14.16 3.93 2.57
N PRO A 140 -13.96 3.23 3.70
CA PRO A 140 -12.81 3.47 4.55
C PRO A 140 -11.51 3.07 3.83
N VAL A 141 -10.39 3.47 4.40
CA VAL A 141 -9.04 3.06 3.96
C VAL A 141 -8.34 2.32 5.10
N ILE A 142 -7.24 1.64 4.79
CA ILE A 142 -6.31 1.14 5.82
C ILE A 142 -5.69 2.34 6.50
N ASP A 143 -6.09 2.56 7.75
CA ASP A 143 -5.53 3.55 8.65
C ASP A 143 -4.42 2.90 9.50
N GLY A 144 -3.31 2.54 8.85
CA GLY A 144 -2.21 1.81 9.46
C GLY A 144 -1.47 0.89 8.50
N TYR A 145 -1.22 -0.34 8.92
CA TYR A 145 -0.38 -1.30 8.22
C TYR A 145 -1.18 -2.45 7.62
N MET A 146 -0.69 -3.03 6.53
CA MET A 146 -0.98 -4.42 6.14
C MET A 146 0.24 -5.26 6.51
N LEU A 147 0.06 -6.54 6.79
CA LEU A 147 1.19 -7.45 6.92
C LEU A 147 1.37 -8.30 5.66
N VAL A 148 2.61 -8.54 5.26
CA VAL A 148 2.98 -9.49 4.21
C VAL A 148 4.07 -10.40 4.75
N GLU A 149 3.76 -11.69 4.95
CA GLU A 149 4.59 -12.62 5.73
C GLU A 149 5.07 -12.03 7.07
N GLY A 150 4.18 -11.34 7.78
CA GLY A 150 4.51 -10.68 9.04
C GLY A 150 5.22 -9.32 8.92
N HIS A 151 5.66 -8.91 7.73
CA HIS A 151 6.32 -7.62 7.51
C HIS A 151 5.29 -6.49 7.31
N PRO A 152 5.40 -5.36 8.03
CA PRO A 152 4.47 -4.26 7.92
C PRO A 152 4.67 -3.42 6.65
N ILE A 153 3.60 -3.27 5.87
CA ILE A 153 3.50 -2.42 4.69
C ILE A 153 2.56 -1.24 5.00
N HIS A 154 2.99 -0.03 4.71
CA HIS A 154 2.27 1.22 5.02
C HIS A 154 1.86 1.97 3.73
N LYS A 155 0.91 2.90 3.84
CA LYS A 155 0.50 3.77 2.72
C LYS A 155 1.63 4.62 2.12
N ASP A 156 2.72 4.79 2.87
CA ASP A 156 3.89 5.58 2.48
C ASP A 156 5.08 4.71 2.06
N THR A 157 4.94 3.37 2.13
CA THR A 157 5.94 2.45 1.59
C THR A 157 6.15 2.75 0.11
N THR A 158 7.40 2.88 -0.29
CA THR A 158 7.81 3.11 -1.68
C THR A 158 7.91 1.79 -2.45
N PRO A 159 7.90 1.81 -3.80
CA PRO A 159 8.11 0.59 -4.59
C PRO A 159 9.46 -0.07 -4.32
N LYS A 160 10.48 0.74 -4.00
CA LYS A 160 11.81 0.24 -3.68
C LYS A 160 11.82 -0.50 -2.34
N GLU A 161 11.31 0.12 -1.28
CA GLU A 161 11.20 -0.52 0.04
C GLU A 161 10.33 -1.78 -0.04
N LEU A 162 9.20 -1.73 -0.75
CA LEU A 162 8.36 -2.90 -0.98
C LEU A 162 9.16 -4.03 -1.64
N SER A 163 9.95 -3.71 -2.67
CA SER A 163 10.76 -4.71 -3.37
C SER A 163 11.86 -5.30 -2.48
N GLU A 164 12.50 -4.48 -1.65
CA GLU A 164 13.51 -4.92 -0.68
C GLU A 164 12.93 -5.89 0.36
N ILE A 165 11.67 -5.69 0.76
CA ILE A 165 10.95 -6.61 1.66
C ILE A 165 10.54 -7.89 0.92
N LEU A 166 9.90 -7.75 -0.24
CA LEU A 166 9.18 -8.86 -0.87
C LEU A 166 10.04 -9.75 -1.78
N ALA A 167 11.06 -9.21 -2.45
CA ALA A 167 11.88 -9.99 -3.37
C ALA A 167 12.63 -11.15 -2.68
N PRO A 168 13.25 -10.97 -1.49
CA PRO A 168 13.89 -12.08 -0.79
C PRO A 168 12.90 -13.16 -0.30
N ILE A 169 11.64 -12.79 -0.09
CA ILE A 169 10.59 -13.68 0.44
C ILE A 169 10.00 -14.55 -0.68
N TYR A 170 9.65 -13.91 -1.79
CA TYR A 170 8.88 -14.55 -2.87
C TYR A 170 9.75 -14.97 -4.06
N GLY A 171 10.98 -14.47 -4.17
CA GLY A 171 11.91 -14.83 -5.24
C GLY A 171 11.27 -14.67 -6.61
N ASP A 172 11.27 -15.74 -7.40
CA ASP A 172 10.72 -15.78 -8.76
C ASP A 172 9.22 -15.47 -8.84
N ASN A 173 8.48 -15.63 -7.74
CA ASN A 173 7.06 -15.27 -7.68
C ASN A 173 6.84 -13.76 -7.56
N PHE A 174 7.86 -12.94 -7.29
CA PHE A 174 7.73 -11.48 -7.22
C PHE A 174 8.32 -10.83 -8.47
N THR A 175 7.45 -10.15 -9.23
CA THR A 175 7.79 -9.55 -10.52
C THR A 175 7.17 -8.15 -10.66
N ASN A 176 7.36 -7.53 -11.81
CA ASN A 176 6.73 -6.27 -12.16
C ASN A 176 5.84 -6.47 -13.40
N LEU A 177 4.52 -6.45 -13.20
CA LEU A 177 3.54 -6.54 -14.30
C LEU A 177 3.05 -5.14 -14.65
N MET A 178 3.32 -4.71 -15.89
CA MET A 178 2.89 -3.41 -16.43
C MET A 178 3.25 -2.19 -15.54
N GLY A 179 4.40 -2.23 -14.85
CA GLY A 179 4.84 -1.15 -13.96
C GLY A 179 4.36 -1.29 -12.51
N THR A 180 3.66 -2.37 -12.17
CA THR A 180 3.11 -2.67 -10.85
C THR A 180 3.89 -3.84 -10.23
N PRO A 181 4.51 -3.68 -9.05
CA PRO A 181 5.04 -4.81 -8.29
C PRO A 181 3.93 -5.81 -7.98
N THR A 182 4.15 -7.08 -8.31
CA THR A 182 3.11 -8.11 -8.25
C THR A 182 3.71 -9.42 -7.76
N ILE A 183 3.01 -10.08 -6.84
CA ILE A 183 3.29 -11.47 -6.48
C ILE A 183 2.38 -12.36 -7.35
N VAL A 184 2.96 -13.36 -8.01
CA VAL A 184 2.28 -14.31 -8.90
C VAL A 184 2.48 -15.71 -8.35
N PHE A 185 1.39 -16.43 -8.13
CA PHE A 185 1.42 -17.82 -7.71
C PHE A 185 0.72 -18.68 -8.74
N GLU A 186 1.43 -19.66 -9.30
CA GLU A 186 0.82 -20.79 -9.98
C GLU A 186 0.36 -21.80 -8.91
N LEU A 187 -0.95 -22.04 -8.88
CA LEU A 187 -1.61 -22.84 -7.86
C LEU A 187 -1.88 -24.25 -8.35
N LYS A 188 -1.71 -25.21 -7.43
CA LYS A 188 -2.18 -26.58 -7.61
C LYS A 188 -3.69 -26.66 -7.37
N GLU A 189 -4.32 -27.72 -7.88
CA GLU A 189 -5.76 -27.91 -7.84
C GLU A 189 -6.36 -27.82 -6.42
N ASP A 190 -5.69 -28.36 -5.41
CA ASP A 190 -6.09 -28.30 -4.00
C ASP A 190 -6.05 -26.85 -3.47
N GLN A 191 -5.04 -26.08 -3.86
CA GLN A 191 -4.90 -24.66 -3.49
C GLN A 191 -5.95 -23.80 -4.21
N ILE A 192 -6.26 -24.10 -5.48
CA ILE A 192 -7.33 -23.43 -6.23
C ILE A 192 -8.67 -23.67 -5.53
N LYS A 193 -9.00 -24.91 -5.17
CA LYS A 193 -10.25 -25.24 -4.45
C LYS A 193 -10.36 -24.54 -3.10
N GLU A 194 -9.23 -24.23 -2.46
CA GLU A 194 -9.23 -23.48 -1.21
C GLU A 194 -9.70 -22.02 -1.41
N ILE A 195 -9.26 -21.36 -2.48
CA ILE A 195 -9.54 -19.95 -2.78
C ILE A 195 -10.83 -19.77 -3.59
N ILE A 196 -11.12 -20.71 -4.49
CA ILE A 196 -12.23 -20.66 -5.46
C ILE A 196 -13.03 -21.98 -5.39
N PRO A 197 -13.72 -22.27 -4.26
CA PRO A 197 -14.32 -23.57 -3.97
C PRO A 197 -15.49 -23.98 -4.89
N HIS A 198 -16.11 -23.03 -5.60
CA HIS A 198 -17.28 -23.29 -6.47
C HIS A 198 -16.90 -23.41 -7.94
N TRP A 199 -15.62 -23.58 -8.26
CA TRP A 199 -15.13 -23.62 -9.63
C TRP A 199 -15.30 -24.98 -10.29
N GLY A 200 -15.79 -24.99 -11.53
CA GLY A 200 -15.80 -26.15 -12.43
C GLY A 200 -14.49 -26.24 -13.23
N ALA A 201 -14.20 -27.42 -13.78
CA ALA A 201 -12.93 -27.86 -14.34
C ALA A 201 -12.41 -27.14 -15.63
N ASP A 202 -12.61 -25.83 -15.79
CA ASP A 202 -12.06 -25.06 -16.90
C ASP A 202 -10.71 -24.43 -16.52
N LYS A 203 -9.63 -25.04 -17.01
CA LYS A 203 -8.19 -24.80 -16.73
C LYS A 203 -7.62 -23.41 -17.09
N ALA A 204 -8.42 -22.35 -17.10
CA ALA A 204 -8.00 -21.06 -17.65
C ALA A 204 -7.30 -20.12 -16.63
N TYR A 205 -7.35 -20.44 -15.34
CA TYR A 205 -6.93 -19.52 -14.26
C TYR A 205 -6.20 -20.25 -13.13
N ASP A 206 -5.04 -20.81 -13.45
CA ASP A 206 -4.18 -21.49 -12.46
C ASP A 206 -3.39 -20.48 -11.60
N ASN A 207 -3.53 -19.18 -11.84
CA ASN A 207 -2.73 -18.15 -11.20
C ASN A 207 -3.53 -17.27 -10.24
N ILE A 208 -2.90 -16.93 -9.11
CA ILE A 208 -3.32 -15.82 -8.24
C ILE A 208 -2.31 -14.68 -8.34
N PHE A 209 -2.82 -13.47 -8.47
CA PHE A 209 -2.06 -12.24 -8.56
C PHE A 209 -2.34 -11.36 -7.34
N ILE A 210 -1.27 -10.82 -6.75
CA ILE A 210 -1.31 -9.83 -5.67
C ILE A 210 -0.55 -8.59 -6.12
N GLY A 211 -1.25 -7.59 -6.65
CA GLY A 211 -0.65 -6.38 -7.24
C GLY A 211 -0.62 -5.20 -6.27
N PHE A 212 0.50 -4.49 -6.18
CA PHE A 212 0.67 -3.32 -5.32
C PHE A 212 0.62 -2.03 -6.17
N GLU A 213 -0.53 -1.39 -6.22
CA GLU A 213 -0.75 -0.18 -7.03
C GLU A 213 -0.28 1.07 -6.27
N PHE A 214 0.52 1.91 -6.92
CA PHE A 214 1.04 3.16 -6.35
C PHE A 214 0.37 4.38 -6.97
N ILE A 215 0.05 5.37 -6.13
CA ILE A 215 -0.34 6.70 -6.63
C ILE A 215 0.90 7.36 -7.20
N ARG A 216 0.79 7.87 -8.43
CA ARG A 216 1.84 8.63 -9.09
C ARG A 216 1.34 10.00 -9.48
N ASP A 217 2.20 11.01 -9.39
CA ASP A 217 1.89 12.31 -9.96
C ASP A 217 1.68 12.17 -11.47
N PRO A 218 0.57 12.68 -12.04
CA PRO A 218 0.29 12.50 -13.45
C PRO A 218 1.31 13.21 -14.35
N LYS A 219 1.96 14.28 -13.86
CA LYS A 219 2.95 15.07 -14.60
C LYS A 219 4.36 14.54 -14.36
N THR A 220 4.79 14.43 -13.09
CA THR A 220 6.19 14.07 -12.77
C THR A 220 6.43 12.57 -12.72
N LYS A 221 5.36 11.75 -12.65
CA LYS A 221 5.40 10.29 -12.44
C LYS A 221 5.98 9.84 -11.10
N GLU A 222 6.29 10.81 -10.23
CA GLU A 222 6.78 10.58 -8.88
C GLU A 222 5.75 9.81 -8.05
N VAL A 223 6.22 8.87 -7.25
CA VAL A 223 5.36 8.05 -6.39
C VAL A 223 4.96 8.86 -5.16
N LYS A 224 3.65 8.94 -4.89
CA LYS A 224 3.08 9.63 -3.72
C LYS A 224 2.74 8.68 -2.56
N GLY A 225 2.74 7.37 -2.83
CA GLY A 225 2.49 6.33 -1.84
C GLY A 225 1.76 5.13 -2.43
N LEU A 226 1.57 4.10 -1.61
CA LEU A 226 0.79 2.92 -1.93
C LEU A 226 -0.70 3.28 -1.93
N LYS A 227 -1.38 2.99 -3.05
CA LYS A 227 -2.81 3.26 -3.26
C LYS A 227 -3.65 2.10 -2.76
N SER A 228 -3.37 0.91 -3.28
CA SER A 228 -4.17 -0.28 -3.07
C SER A 228 -3.39 -1.55 -3.36
N VAL A 229 -3.90 -2.65 -2.81
CA VAL A 229 -3.47 -4.02 -3.14
C VAL A 229 -4.61 -4.72 -3.86
N GLU A 230 -4.36 -5.17 -5.10
CA GLU A 230 -5.29 -5.99 -5.89
C GLU A 230 -5.07 -7.47 -5.60
N TYR A 231 -6.16 -8.22 -5.47
CA TYR A 231 -6.18 -9.68 -5.39
C TYR A 231 -7.10 -10.22 -6.49
N SER A 232 -6.55 -10.98 -7.42
CA SER A 232 -7.27 -11.50 -8.58
C SER A 232 -6.81 -12.90 -8.99
N ASN A 233 -7.68 -13.63 -9.70
CA ASN A 233 -7.36 -14.91 -10.34
C ASN A 233 -7.19 -14.81 -11.86
N PHE A 234 -7.10 -13.60 -12.42
CA PHE A 234 -6.87 -13.38 -13.85
C PHE A 234 -5.95 -12.17 -14.06
N MET A 235 -5.18 -12.22 -15.13
CA MET A 235 -4.27 -11.15 -15.56
C MET A 235 -5.08 -10.07 -16.29
N MET A 236 -4.84 -8.79 -15.98
CA MET A 236 -5.32 -7.62 -16.75
C MET A 236 -4.36 -7.27 -17.87
#